data_AF-A0A9D1IJE9-F1
#
_entry.id   AF-A0A9D1IJE9-F1
#
_cell.length_a   1.000
_cell.length_b   1.000
_cell.length_c   1.000
_cell.angle_alpha   90.00
_cell.angle_beta   90.00
_cell.angle_gamma   90.00
#
_symmetry.space_group_name_H-M   'P 1'
#
loop_
_entity.id
_entity.type
_entity.pdbx_description
1 polymer ?
#
loop_
_entity_poly.entity_id
_entity_poly.type
_entity_poly.pdbx_seq_one_letter_code
_entity_poly.pdbx_strand_id
1 'polypeptide(L)'
;DEVMERFDKMMDWLAGLYVNTLNLIHYMHDKYYYEAAELALIDTDVRRTFATGIAGFSHVVDSLCAIKYAKVKTVRNEQGVVIGYETEGDFPRYGNDDDRADSIAVWLLKTFMKKLRKFHTYRNSEPTTSILTITSNVVYGKATGDLPDGRKSGEPLSPGANPSYGAEQNGLLASLNSVAKLPYEYALDGISNTQTISPDALGHSLDERVNNLVRVMDGYFEQGAHHLNVNIFGTEKLIDAMEHPEKPEYANFTIRVSGYAVKFIDLTREQQLDVISRTCHKNM
;
A
#
# COMPACT_ATOMS: atom_id res chain seq x y z
N ASP A 1 18.42 -1.38 17.05
CA ASP A 1 18.51 -0.02 17.64
C ASP A 1 19.21 0.98 16.73
N GLU A 2 20.44 0.73 16.26
CA GLU A 2 21.17 1.66 15.39
C GLU A 2 20.38 2.10 14.14
N VAL A 3 19.79 1.15 13.41
CA VAL A 3 18.95 1.45 12.22
C VAL A 3 17.76 2.32 12.59
N MET A 4 17.10 2.04 13.72
CA MET A 4 15.90 2.77 14.16
C MET A 4 16.23 4.24 14.49
N GLU A 5 17.37 4.49 15.13
CA GLU A 5 17.80 5.87 15.44
C GLU A 5 18.04 6.69 14.15
N ARG A 6 18.65 6.07 13.13
CA ARG A 6 18.90 6.72 11.84
C ARG A 6 17.61 6.89 11.02
N PHE A 7 16.76 5.87 11.04
CA PHE A 7 15.48 5.88 10.35
C PHE A 7 14.54 6.95 10.92
N ASP A 8 14.49 7.12 12.23
CA ASP A 8 13.69 8.17 12.89
C ASP A 8 14.11 9.58 12.45
N LYS A 9 15.43 9.84 12.38
CA LYS A 9 15.99 11.10 11.88
C LYS A 9 15.65 11.32 10.40
N MET A 10 15.73 10.28 9.58
CA MET A 10 15.36 10.35 8.16
C MET A 10 13.87 10.66 7.98
N MET A 11 13.00 10.08 8.80
CA MET A 11 11.57 10.39 8.78
C MET A 11 11.28 11.86 9.14
N ASP A 12 12.01 12.46 10.09
CA ASP A 12 11.83 13.90 10.40
C ASP A 12 12.25 14.78 9.21
N TRP A 13 13.38 14.45 8.58
CA TRP A 13 13.84 15.15 7.37
C TRP A 13 12.81 15.03 6.23
N LEU A 14 12.33 13.81 5.96
CA LEU A 14 11.37 13.54 4.89
C LEU A 14 10.05 14.28 5.14
N ALA A 15 9.52 14.25 6.36
CA ALA A 15 8.30 14.97 6.71
C ALA A 15 8.44 16.49 6.47
N GLY A 16 9.57 17.07 6.87
CA GLY A 16 9.83 18.50 6.64
C GLY A 16 9.95 18.86 5.16
N LEU A 17 10.69 18.07 4.39
CA LEU A 17 10.81 18.27 2.94
C LEU A 17 9.44 18.16 2.26
N TYR A 18 8.66 17.14 2.62
CA TYR A 18 7.38 16.85 1.99
C TYR A 18 6.35 17.96 2.26
N VAL A 19 6.18 18.37 3.53
CA VAL A 19 5.23 19.44 3.89
C VAL A 19 5.63 20.78 3.26
N ASN A 20 6.91 21.13 3.28
CA ASN A 20 7.37 22.38 2.66
C ASN A 20 7.15 22.40 1.13
N THR A 21 7.35 21.25 0.48
CA THR A 21 7.11 21.12 -0.97
C THR A 21 5.63 21.27 -1.29
N LEU A 22 4.75 20.61 -0.54
CA LEU A 22 3.30 20.71 -0.72
C LEU A 22 2.75 22.10 -0.37
N ASN A 23 3.31 22.78 0.62
CA ASN A 23 2.96 24.19 0.92
C ASN A 23 3.20 25.09 -0.28
N LEU A 24 4.35 24.94 -0.95
CA LEU A 24 4.66 25.69 -2.15
C LEU A 24 3.70 25.33 -3.28
N ILE A 25 3.43 24.04 -3.50
CA ILE A 25 2.51 23.56 -4.53
C ILE A 25 1.12 24.18 -4.33
N HIS A 26 0.53 24.04 -3.15
CA HIS A 26 -0.82 24.54 -2.89
C HIS A 26 -0.90 26.06 -2.92
N TYR A 27 0.11 26.78 -2.42
CA TYR A 27 0.17 28.24 -2.54
C TYR A 27 0.17 28.68 -4.02
N MET A 28 0.99 28.03 -4.85
CA MET A 28 1.09 28.37 -6.26
C MET A 28 -0.17 27.95 -7.03
N HIS A 29 -0.80 26.84 -6.66
CA HIS A 29 -2.06 26.39 -7.24
C HIS A 29 -3.20 27.36 -6.96
N ASP A 30 -3.42 27.73 -5.68
CA ASP A 30 -4.41 28.75 -5.29
C ASP A 30 -4.16 30.08 -6.02
N LYS A 31 -2.89 30.45 -6.24
CA LYS A 31 -2.55 31.74 -6.86
C LYS A 31 -2.75 31.74 -8.38
N TYR A 32 -2.39 30.67 -9.07
CA TYR A 32 -2.30 30.66 -10.54
C TYR A 32 -3.33 29.77 -11.22
N TYR A 33 -3.96 28.84 -10.51
CA TYR A 33 -4.91 27.89 -11.04
C TYR A 33 -6.00 27.55 -10.01
N TYR A 34 -6.63 28.59 -9.48
CA TYR A 34 -7.76 28.43 -8.57
C TYR A 34 -8.97 27.79 -9.27
N GLU A 35 -9.48 26.70 -8.71
CA GLU A 35 -10.57 25.88 -9.23
C GLU A 35 -11.93 26.55 -9.00
N ALA A 36 -12.14 27.72 -9.62
CA ALA A 36 -13.31 28.57 -9.36
C ALA A 36 -14.65 27.88 -9.68
N ALA A 37 -14.70 27.06 -10.73
CA ALA A 37 -15.92 26.37 -11.13
C ALA A 37 -16.32 25.29 -10.12
N GLU A 38 -15.35 24.54 -9.61
CA GLU A 38 -15.53 23.52 -8.59
C GLU A 38 -15.86 24.18 -7.24
N LEU A 39 -15.13 25.22 -6.85
CA LEU A 39 -15.30 25.91 -5.58
C LEU A 39 -16.57 26.76 -5.50
N ALA A 40 -17.16 27.16 -6.64
CA ALA A 40 -18.47 27.82 -6.68
C ALA A 40 -19.61 26.91 -6.20
N LEU A 41 -19.37 25.60 -6.11
CA LEU A 41 -20.33 24.59 -5.67
C LEU A 41 -20.10 24.13 -4.22
N ILE A 42 -19.16 24.75 -3.50
CA ILE A 42 -18.86 24.45 -2.10
C ILE A 42 -19.27 25.64 -1.23
N ASP A 43 -19.66 25.35 0.01
CA ASP A 43 -19.91 26.37 1.03
C ASP A 43 -18.74 27.35 1.14
N THR A 44 -19.04 28.60 1.52
CA THR A 44 -18.07 29.70 1.59
C THR A 44 -16.83 29.32 2.42
N ASP A 45 -17.02 28.66 3.56
CA ASP A 45 -15.97 28.23 4.48
C ASP A 45 -15.58 26.76 4.25
N VAL A 46 -14.78 26.54 3.21
CA VAL A 46 -14.30 25.19 2.85
C VAL A 46 -13.27 24.68 3.87
N ARG A 47 -13.57 23.58 4.56
CA ARG A 47 -12.59 22.79 5.32
C ARG A 47 -11.52 22.25 4.38
N ARG A 48 -10.24 22.41 4.74
CA ARG A 48 -9.09 21.90 3.97
C ARG A 48 -8.28 20.93 4.81
N THR A 49 -8.02 19.75 4.25
CA THR A 49 -7.02 18.82 4.75
C THR A 49 -5.74 18.96 3.93
N PHE A 50 -4.61 18.57 4.52
CA PHE A 50 -3.30 18.58 3.90
C PHE A 50 -2.83 17.15 3.76
N ALA A 51 -3.22 16.54 2.63
CA ALA A 51 -3.06 15.12 2.36
C ALA A 51 -1.62 14.78 1.95
N THR A 52 -0.98 13.86 2.68
CA THR A 52 0.31 13.25 2.31
C THR A 52 0.16 11.75 2.10
N GLY A 53 0.87 11.18 1.12
CA GLY A 53 0.83 9.74 0.85
C GLY A 53 2.06 9.00 1.37
N ILE A 54 1.87 7.76 1.82
CA ILE A 54 2.95 6.82 2.15
C ILE A 54 2.93 5.68 1.12
N ALA A 55 4.10 5.40 0.52
CA ALA A 55 4.33 4.29 -0.39
C ALA A 55 5.38 3.32 0.17
N GLY A 56 5.33 2.06 -0.27
CA GLY A 56 6.26 1.02 0.20
C GLY A 56 6.07 0.64 1.66
N PHE A 57 4.86 0.82 2.20
CA PHE A 57 4.56 0.68 3.61
C PHE A 57 4.91 -0.70 4.16
N SER A 58 4.44 -1.78 3.51
CA SER A 58 4.74 -3.15 3.92
C SER A 58 6.23 -3.46 3.84
N HIS A 59 6.93 -3.00 2.79
CA HIS A 59 8.36 -3.25 2.64
C HIS A 59 9.20 -2.60 3.75
N VAL A 60 8.80 -1.42 4.23
CA VAL A 60 9.44 -0.82 5.41
C VAL A 60 9.20 -1.70 6.64
N VAL A 61 7.97 -2.14 6.88
CA VAL A 61 7.62 -3.01 8.00
C VAL A 61 8.42 -4.31 7.96
N ASP A 62 8.40 -5.00 6.82
CA ASP A 62 9.08 -6.28 6.61
C ASP A 62 10.60 -6.13 6.69
N SER A 63 11.16 -5.02 6.20
CA SER A 63 12.60 -4.75 6.30
C SER A 63 13.03 -4.52 7.75
N LEU A 64 12.20 -3.82 8.54
CA LEU A 64 12.44 -3.66 9.98
C LEU A 64 12.29 -5.00 10.72
N CYS A 65 11.34 -5.85 10.31
CA CYS A 65 11.21 -7.21 10.83
C CYS A 65 12.44 -8.05 10.50
N ALA A 66 12.92 -8.04 9.26
CA ALA A 66 14.12 -8.76 8.85
C ALA A 66 15.33 -8.35 9.70
N ILE A 67 15.55 -7.05 9.88
CA ILE A 67 16.66 -6.52 10.69
C ILE A 67 16.52 -6.91 12.17
N LYS A 68 15.30 -6.99 12.68
CA LYS A 68 15.03 -7.25 14.11
C LYS A 68 15.03 -8.74 14.47
N TYR A 69 14.52 -9.59 13.58
CA TYR A 69 14.23 -10.99 13.87
C TYR A 69 15.10 -11.98 13.07
N ALA A 70 15.75 -11.54 12.00
CA ALA A 70 16.72 -12.32 11.23
C ALA A 70 18.12 -11.70 11.29
N LYS A 71 19.08 -12.31 10.61
CA LYS A 71 20.43 -11.76 10.43
C LYS A 71 20.54 -11.12 9.06
N VAL A 72 20.61 -9.79 9.02
CA VAL A 72 20.77 -9.04 7.78
C VAL A 72 22.22 -8.57 7.64
N LYS A 73 22.91 -9.03 6.61
CA LYS A 73 24.26 -8.59 6.24
C LYS A 73 24.19 -7.63 5.05
N THR A 74 24.83 -6.48 5.18
CA THR A 74 24.91 -5.49 4.08
C THR A 74 25.96 -5.89 3.05
N VAL A 75 25.60 -5.87 1.78
CA VAL A 75 26.52 -5.94 0.63
C VAL A 75 26.87 -4.52 0.22
N ARG A 76 28.17 -4.21 0.13
CA ARG A 76 28.66 -2.86 -0.15
C ARG A 76 29.50 -2.83 -1.42
N ASN A 77 29.43 -1.73 -2.15
CA ASN A 77 30.34 -1.46 -3.26
C ASN A 77 31.72 -1.00 -2.76
N GLU A 78 32.64 -0.73 -3.69
CA GLU A 78 34.01 -0.27 -3.39
C GLU A 78 34.07 1.05 -2.61
N GLN A 79 33.02 1.88 -2.70
CA GLN A 79 32.89 3.15 -1.97
C GLN A 79 32.25 2.98 -0.58
N GLY A 80 31.93 1.74 -0.17
CA GLY A 80 31.30 1.44 1.12
C GLY A 80 29.80 1.70 1.18
N VAL A 81 29.16 2.06 0.06
CA VAL A 81 27.71 2.27 -0.04
C VAL A 81 27.02 0.91 -0.07
N VAL A 82 25.96 0.75 0.72
CA VAL A 82 25.15 -0.47 0.71
C VAL A 82 24.37 -0.53 -0.60
N ILE A 83 24.56 -1.62 -1.35
CA ILE A 83 23.91 -1.88 -2.64
C ILE A 83 23.04 -3.14 -2.62
N GLY A 84 23.06 -3.89 -1.51
CA GLY A 84 22.35 -5.15 -1.38
C GLY A 84 22.32 -5.67 0.06
N TYR A 85 21.54 -6.73 0.26
CA TYR A 85 21.38 -7.39 1.55
C TYR A 85 21.36 -8.92 1.38
N GLU A 86 22.02 -9.60 2.30
CA GLU A 86 21.94 -11.05 2.50
C GLU A 86 21.21 -11.29 3.84
N THR A 87 20.02 -11.89 3.78
CA THR A 87 19.21 -12.17 4.97
C THR A 87 19.22 -13.66 5.29
N GLU A 88 19.70 -14.02 6.48
CA GLU A 88 19.74 -15.39 7.00
C GLU A 88 18.74 -15.55 8.16
N GLY A 89 17.87 -16.56 8.05
CA GLY A 89 16.78 -16.82 9.00
C GLY A 89 15.44 -16.30 8.50
N ASP A 90 14.35 -16.82 9.08
CA ASP A 90 12.99 -16.35 8.78
C ASP A 90 12.57 -15.24 9.75
N PHE A 91 11.60 -14.42 9.33
CA PHE A 91 11.11 -13.28 10.09
C PHE A 91 9.62 -13.05 9.84
N PRO A 92 8.89 -12.46 10.80
CA PRO A 92 7.48 -12.15 10.63
C PRO A 92 7.30 -11.09 9.54
N ARG A 93 6.33 -11.29 8.64
CA ARG A 93 5.97 -10.34 7.59
C ARG A 93 4.56 -9.81 7.83
N TYR A 94 4.35 -8.55 7.52
CA TYR A 94 3.05 -7.88 7.56
C TYR A 94 2.04 -8.60 6.67
N GLY A 95 0.78 -8.73 7.12
CA GLY A 95 -0.27 -9.45 6.36
C GLY A 95 -0.54 -10.89 6.80
N ASN A 96 -0.06 -11.29 7.97
CA ASN A 96 -0.16 -12.67 8.46
C ASN A 96 -0.80 -12.80 9.85
N ASP A 97 -1.44 -11.73 10.33
CA ASP A 97 -1.98 -11.60 11.69
C ASP A 97 -0.93 -11.83 12.78
N ASP A 98 0.32 -11.39 12.52
CA ASP A 98 1.44 -11.51 13.46
C ASP A 98 1.74 -10.15 14.09
N ASP A 99 1.43 -10.03 15.39
CA ASP A 99 1.61 -8.80 16.16
C ASP A 99 3.05 -8.27 16.14
N ARG A 100 4.06 -9.11 15.89
CA ARG A 100 5.46 -8.66 15.78
C ARG A 100 5.67 -7.75 14.58
N ALA A 101 5.02 -8.04 13.45
CA ALA A 101 5.05 -7.21 12.25
C ALA A 101 3.99 -6.11 12.30
N ASP A 102 2.76 -6.46 12.71
CA ASP A 102 1.63 -5.53 12.70
C ASP A 102 1.84 -4.37 13.69
N SER A 103 2.47 -4.62 14.84
CA SER A 103 2.82 -3.53 15.78
C SER A 103 3.85 -2.56 15.20
N ILE A 104 4.77 -3.02 14.34
CA ILE A 104 5.70 -2.16 13.60
C ILE A 104 4.94 -1.34 12.56
N ALA A 105 3.98 -1.93 11.86
CA ALA A 105 3.10 -1.22 10.92
C ALA A 105 2.32 -0.09 11.61
N VAL A 106 1.67 -0.39 12.73
CA VAL A 106 0.94 0.60 13.54
C VAL A 106 1.89 1.69 14.06
N TRP A 107 3.08 1.32 14.54
CA TRP A 107 4.09 2.26 14.99
C TRP A 107 4.54 3.20 13.86
N LEU A 108 4.80 2.67 12.67
CA LEU A 108 5.28 3.42 11.51
C LEU A 108 4.26 4.50 11.11
N LEU A 109 2.99 4.11 10.95
CA LEU A 109 1.91 5.04 10.61
C LEU A 109 1.78 6.15 11.67
N LYS A 110 1.65 5.78 12.95
CA LYS A 110 1.49 6.75 14.04
C LYS A 110 2.69 7.69 14.13
N THR A 111 3.89 7.17 13.95
CA THR A 111 5.13 7.95 14.07
C THR A 111 5.25 8.94 12.91
N PHE A 112 5.03 8.51 11.68
CA PHE A 112 5.14 9.40 10.52
C PHE A 112 4.08 10.51 10.55
N MET A 113 2.82 10.18 10.87
CA MET A 113 1.76 11.18 11.03
C MET A 113 2.08 12.21 12.13
N LYS A 114 2.64 11.77 13.27
CA LYS A 114 3.09 12.70 14.33
C LYS A 114 4.21 13.62 13.85
N LYS A 115 5.12 13.16 12.99
CA LYS A 115 6.19 13.98 12.42
C LYS A 115 5.64 15.01 11.44
N LEU A 116 4.70 14.62 10.57
CA LEU A 116 4.01 15.54 9.66
C LEU A 116 3.31 16.69 10.40
N ARG A 117 2.61 16.39 11.51
CA ARG A 117 1.91 17.38 12.34
C ARG A 117 2.82 18.44 13.00
N LYS A 118 4.15 18.25 13.00
CA LYS A 118 5.10 19.25 13.54
C LYS A 118 5.27 20.46 12.63
N PHE A 119 4.91 20.34 11.35
CA PHE A 119 5.14 21.37 10.35
C PHE A 119 3.88 22.18 10.09
N HIS A 120 4.04 23.49 9.87
CA HIS A 120 2.95 24.36 9.44
C HIS A 120 2.49 24.00 8.03
N THR A 121 1.18 24.00 7.81
CA THR A 121 0.53 23.73 6.53
C THR A 121 -0.13 25.00 5.98
N TYR A 122 -0.03 25.20 4.67
CA TYR A 122 -0.62 26.33 3.97
C TYR A 122 -2.12 26.43 4.25
N ARG A 123 -2.59 27.66 4.50
CA ARG A 123 -3.96 27.99 4.94
C ARG A 123 -4.41 27.28 6.22
N ASN A 124 -3.48 26.87 7.08
CA ASN A 124 -3.76 26.11 8.30
C ASN A 124 -4.56 24.82 8.03
N SER A 125 -4.33 24.20 6.87
CA SER A 125 -5.02 22.97 6.46
C SER A 125 -4.70 21.82 7.41
N GLU A 126 -5.68 21.01 7.77
CA GLU A 126 -5.52 19.94 8.75
C GLU A 126 -4.61 18.82 8.21
N PRO A 127 -3.44 18.53 8.82
CA PRO A 127 -2.55 17.49 8.31
C PRO A 127 -3.22 16.10 8.38
N THR A 128 -3.30 15.44 7.23
CA THR A 128 -3.77 14.06 7.09
C THR A 128 -2.75 13.24 6.33
N THR A 129 -2.83 11.92 6.43
CA THR A 129 -1.98 11.02 5.63
C THR A 129 -2.79 9.85 5.10
N SER A 130 -2.32 9.22 4.03
CA SER A 130 -2.88 8.03 3.43
C SER A 130 -1.80 6.96 3.23
N ILE A 131 -2.22 5.70 3.24
CA ILE A 131 -1.42 4.58 2.75
C ILE A 131 -2.02 4.19 1.40
N LEU A 132 -1.67 4.98 0.39
CA LEU A 132 -2.20 4.95 -0.96
C LEU A 132 -1.07 5.25 -1.96
N THR A 133 -1.00 4.50 -3.06
CA THR A 133 0.09 4.62 -4.03
C THR A 133 -0.34 4.87 -5.46
N ILE A 134 -1.58 4.54 -5.85
CA ILE A 134 -1.99 4.47 -7.27
C ILE A 134 -1.01 3.56 -8.03
N THR A 135 -0.25 4.09 -8.99
CA THR A 135 0.81 3.39 -9.76
C THR A 135 2.22 3.78 -9.33
N SER A 136 2.36 4.65 -8.32
CA SER A 136 3.65 5.05 -7.76
C SER A 136 4.40 3.89 -7.12
N ASN A 137 3.73 2.77 -6.80
CA ASN A 137 4.37 1.57 -6.30
C ASN A 137 5.36 0.99 -7.34
N VAL A 138 5.02 1.05 -8.63
CA VAL A 138 5.91 0.64 -9.73
C VAL A 138 7.00 1.69 -9.96
N VAL A 139 6.64 2.98 -9.99
CA VAL A 139 7.60 4.08 -10.25
C VAL A 139 8.66 4.17 -9.15
N TYR A 140 8.24 4.15 -7.88
CA TYR A 140 9.17 4.14 -6.76
C TYR A 140 9.94 2.83 -6.66
N GLY A 141 9.31 1.70 -6.97
CA GLY A 141 10.00 0.40 -7.05
C GLY A 141 11.20 0.42 -7.99
N LYS A 142 11.03 0.97 -9.20
CA LYS A 142 12.11 1.20 -10.19
C LYS A 142 13.25 2.06 -9.66
N ALA A 143 12.93 3.05 -8.84
CA ALA A 143 13.89 3.98 -8.26
C ALA A 143 14.48 3.52 -6.91
N THR A 144 14.09 2.34 -6.43
CA THR A 144 14.50 1.82 -5.12
C THR A 144 15.40 0.60 -5.31
N GLY A 145 16.53 0.59 -4.61
CA GLY A 145 17.47 -0.53 -4.58
C GLY A 145 16.95 -1.75 -3.81
N ASP A 146 17.83 -2.73 -3.64
CA ASP A 146 17.56 -3.91 -2.79
C ASP A 146 17.15 -3.47 -1.37
N LEU A 147 16.20 -4.21 -0.78
CA LEU A 147 15.72 -3.96 0.58
C LEU A 147 16.03 -5.14 1.53
N PRO A 148 16.15 -4.90 2.85
CA PRO A 148 16.41 -5.94 3.85
C PRO A 148 15.37 -7.07 3.90
N ASP A 149 14.14 -6.81 3.49
CA ASP A 149 13.07 -7.82 3.39
C ASP A 149 13.29 -8.84 2.26
N GLY A 150 14.30 -8.63 1.43
CA GLY A 150 14.66 -9.50 0.30
C GLY A 150 14.18 -8.99 -1.05
N ARG A 151 13.37 -7.93 -1.11
CA ARG A 151 12.92 -7.30 -2.36
C ARG A 151 14.12 -6.81 -3.16
N LYS A 152 14.15 -7.09 -4.47
CA LYS A 152 15.26 -6.72 -5.35
C LYS A 152 15.09 -5.35 -5.97
N SER A 153 16.22 -4.73 -6.28
CA SER A 153 16.29 -3.44 -6.96
C SER A 153 15.41 -3.44 -8.22
N GLY A 154 14.60 -2.40 -8.36
CA GLY A 154 13.75 -2.21 -9.53
C GLY A 154 12.42 -2.97 -9.52
N GLU A 155 12.21 -3.94 -8.63
CA GLU A 155 10.90 -4.61 -8.49
C GLU A 155 9.81 -3.60 -8.06
N PRO A 156 8.52 -3.85 -8.28
CA PRO A 156 7.47 -3.02 -7.72
C PRO A 156 7.49 -3.02 -6.19
N LEU A 157 7.00 -1.94 -5.59
CA LEU A 157 6.54 -1.94 -4.20
C LEU A 157 5.08 -2.45 -4.14
N SER A 158 4.59 -2.79 -2.95
CA SER A 158 3.17 -3.10 -2.73
C SER A 158 2.24 -1.90 -2.98
N PRO A 159 1.02 -2.12 -3.50
CA PRO A 159 0.03 -1.07 -3.67
C PRO A 159 -0.62 -0.68 -2.34
N GLY A 160 -0.71 0.61 -2.05
CA GLY A 160 -1.34 1.10 -0.81
C GLY A 160 -0.81 0.41 0.45
N ALA A 161 -1.73 -0.08 1.28
CA ALA A 161 -1.48 -0.79 2.52
C ALA A 161 -1.46 -2.31 2.37
N ASN A 162 -1.36 -2.83 1.14
CA ASN A 162 -1.23 -4.26 0.93
C ASN A 162 0.06 -4.81 1.55
N PRO A 163 0.04 -6.07 2.04
CA PRO A 163 1.26 -6.84 2.29
C PRO A 163 2.19 -6.93 1.08
N SER A 164 3.48 -7.18 1.35
CA SER A 164 4.50 -7.39 0.33
C SER A 164 4.20 -8.63 -0.51
N TYR A 165 4.59 -8.63 -1.78
CA TYR A 165 4.27 -9.73 -2.68
C TYR A 165 4.87 -11.05 -2.16
N GLY A 166 4.02 -12.06 -1.99
CA GLY A 166 4.41 -13.34 -1.40
C GLY A 166 4.61 -13.33 0.13
N ALA A 167 4.37 -12.22 0.83
CA ALA A 167 4.41 -12.17 2.28
C ALA A 167 3.23 -12.91 2.92
N GLU A 168 2.06 -12.88 2.29
CA GLU A 168 0.82 -13.48 2.80
C GLU A 168 0.85 -15.00 2.66
N GLN A 169 0.98 -15.71 3.79
CA GLN A 169 1.06 -17.17 3.85
C GLN A 169 -0.07 -17.80 4.68
N ASN A 170 -0.82 -16.98 5.45
CA ASN A 170 -1.82 -17.43 6.41
C ASN A 170 -3.29 -17.24 5.96
N GLY A 171 -3.53 -16.99 4.66
CA GLY A 171 -4.89 -16.85 4.12
C GLY A 171 -5.42 -15.42 4.10
N LEU A 172 -6.63 -15.27 3.56
CA LEU A 172 -7.31 -13.97 3.36
C LEU A 172 -7.63 -13.28 4.69
N LEU A 173 -8.16 -14.03 5.67
CA LEU A 173 -8.56 -13.49 6.96
C LEU A 173 -7.36 -12.94 7.74
N ALA A 174 -6.21 -13.62 7.68
CA ALA A 174 -5.00 -13.14 8.34
C ALA A 174 -4.49 -11.84 7.71
N SER A 175 -4.52 -11.73 6.37
CA SER A 175 -4.18 -10.51 5.65
C SER A 175 -5.12 -9.35 6.03
N LEU A 176 -6.43 -9.60 6.02
CA LEU A 176 -7.44 -8.63 6.41
C LEU A 176 -7.28 -8.18 7.87
N ASN A 177 -7.04 -9.09 8.81
CA ASN A 177 -6.81 -8.76 10.22
C ASN A 177 -5.59 -7.84 10.38
N SER A 178 -4.46 -8.15 9.73
CA SER A 178 -3.27 -7.29 9.76
C SER A 178 -3.53 -5.89 9.24
N VAL A 179 -4.32 -5.74 8.17
CA VAL A 179 -4.68 -4.42 7.64
C VAL A 179 -5.67 -3.70 8.55
N ALA A 180 -6.64 -4.40 9.13
CA ALA A 180 -7.63 -3.82 10.04
C ALA A 180 -7.01 -3.24 11.32
N LYS A 181 -5.85 -3.75 11.75
CA LYS A 181 -5.08 -3.20 12.88
C LYS A 181 -4.55 -1.79 12.63
N LEU A 182 -4.48 -1.31 11.39
CA LEU A 182 -4.02 0.04 11.08
C LEU A 182 -5.06 1.09 11.50
N PRO A 183 -4.70 2.00 12.42
CA PRO A 183 -5.65 2.98 12.97
C PRO A 183 -6.01 4.06 11.95
N TYR A 184 -7.24 4.02 11.43
CA TYR A 184 -7.71 5.00 10.44
C TYR A 184 -7.66 6.45 10.95
N GLU A 185 -7.77 6.69 12.26
CA GLU A 185 -7.67 8.03 12.85
C GLU A 185 -6.26 8.66 12.69
N TYR A 186 -5.26 7.88 12.31
CA TYR A 186 -3.93 8.35 11.92
C TYR A 186 -3.72 8.41 10.41
N ALA A 187 -4.68 7.96 9.61
CA ALA A 187 -4.64 7.91 8.15
C ALA A 187 -5.95 8.41 7.53
N LEU A 188 -6.46 9.56 7.99
CA LEU A 188 -7.76 10.10 7.59
C LEU A 188 -7.90 10.43 6.10
N ASP A 189 -6.82 10.37 5.33
CA ASP A 189 -6.82 10.48 3.86
C ASP A 189 -6.98 9.12 3.16
N GLY A 190 -6.93 8.01 3.91
CA GLY A 190 -7.35 6.68 3.48
C GLY A 190 -6.28 5.59 3.64
N ILE A 191 -6.76 4.36 3.85
CA ILE A 191 -5.94 3.14 3.85
C ILE A 191 -6.46 2.26 2.71
N SER A 192 -5.68 2.09 1.65
CA SER A 192 -6.09 1.29 0.48
C SER A 192 -5.62 -0.16 0.63
N ASN A 193 -6.57 -1.09 0.54
CA ASN A 193 -6.31 -2.53 0.54
C ASN A 193 -6.97 -3.17 -0.68
N THR A 194 -6.24 -4.03 -1.40
CA THR A 194 -6.75 -4.71 -2.60
C THR A 194 -6.54 -6.21 -2.51
N GLN A 195 -7.64 -6.95 -2.45
CA GLN A 195 -7.63 -8.39 -2.26
C GLN A 195 -8.12 -9.10 -3.52
N THR A 196 -7.35 -10.08 -3.97
CA THR A 196 -7.73 -11.00 -5.05
C THR A 196 -7.99 -12.37 -4.46
N ILE A 197 -9.19 -12.87 -4.69
CA ILE A 197 -9.70 -14.08 -4.07
C ILE A 197 -10.11 -15.05 -5.17
N SER A 198 -9.57 -16.27 -5.13
CA SER A 198 -10.02 -17.34 -6.02
C SER A 198 -11.49 -17.66 -5.70
N PRO A 199 -12.37 -17.86 -6.69
CA PRO A 199 -13.77 -18.22 -6.44
C PRO A 199 -13.93 -19.44 -5.53
N ASP A 200 -13.02 -20.41 -5.62
CA ASP A 200 -13.05 -21.64 -4.82
C ASP A 200 -12.64 -21.42 -3.36
N ALA A 201 -11.92 -20.33 -3.06
CA ALA A 201 -11.62 -19.95 -1.67
C ALA A 201 -12.88 -19.45 -0.94
N LEU A 202 -13.86 -18.91 -1.67
CA LEU A 202 -15.11 -18.39 -1.11
C LEU A 202 -16.22 -19.44 -1.01
N GLY A 203 -16.16 -20.53 -1.77
CA GLY A 203 -17.17 -21.60 -1.71
C GLY A 203 -17.41 -22.29 -3.05
N HIS A 204 -18.23 -23.34 -3.03
CA HIS A 204 -18.49 -24.20 -4.18
C HIS A 204 -19.84 -23.93 -4.86
N SER A 205 -20.64 -23.02 -4.30
CA SER A 205 -21.86 -22.49 -4.92
C SER A 205 -21.88 -20.96 -4.89
N LEU A 206 -22.71 -20.33 -5.72
CA LEU A 206 -22.87 -18.88 -5.71
C LEU A 206 -23.35 -18.38 -4.35
N ASP A 207 -24.32 -19.06 -3.74
CA ASP A 207 -24.88 -18.68 -2.44
C ASP A 207 -23.83 -18.79 -1.32
N GLU A 208 -23.00 -19.83 -1.32
CA GLU A 208 -21.87 -19.93 -0.38
C GLU A 208 -20.88 -18.79 -0.56
N ARG A 209 -20.52 -18.49 -1.81
CA ARG A 209 -19.54 -17.42 -2.11
C ARG A 209 -20.04 -16.06 -1.66
N VAL A 210 -21.32 -15.75 -1.90
CA VAL A 210 -21.94 -14.49 -1.46
C VAL A 210 -21.95 -14.43 0.07
N ASN A 211 -22.44 -15.47 0.74
CA ASN A 211 -22.53 -15.49 2.20
C ASN A 211 -21.17 -15.39 2.89
N ASN A 212 -20.15 -16.10 2.37
CA ASN A 212 -18.81 -16.05 2.92
C ASN A 212 -18.15 -14.69 2.68
N LEU A 213 -18.32 -14.10 1.49
CA LEU A 213 -17.81 -12.75 1.22
C LEU A 213 -18.44 -11.70 2.15
N VAL A 214 -19.76 -11.75 2.35
CA VAL A 214 -20.46 -10.86 3.30
C VAL A 214 -19.87 -11.01 4.70
N ARG A 215 -19.71 -12.24 5.21
CA ARG A 215 -19.11 -12.49 6.52
C ARG A 215 -17.67 -11.99 6.66
N VAL A 216 -16.87 -12.17 5.61
CA VAL A 216 -15.50 -11.65 5.55
C VAL A 216 -15.51 -10.12 5.64
N MET A 217 -16.39 -9.46 4.89
CA MET A 217 -16.53 -8.01 4.90
C MET A 217 -17.05 -7.50 6.25
N ASP A 218 -18.07 -8.14 6.83
CA ASP A 218 -18.60 -7.81 8.16
C ASP A 218 -17.47 -7.86 9.20
N GLY A 219 -16.73 -8.98 9.26
CA GLY A 219 -15.62 -9.13 10.19
C GLY A 219 -14.47 -8.14 9.96
N TYR A 220 -14.20 -7.76 8.71
CA TYR A 220 -13.16 -6.78 8.40
C TYR A 220 -13.55 -5.35 8.82
N PHE A 221 -14.78 -4.93 8.49
CA PHE A 221 -15.25 -3.58 8.77
C PHE A 221 -15.68 -3.38 10.23
N GLU A 222 -16.15 -4.42 10.94
CA GLU A 222 -16.40 -4.36 12.38
C GLU A 222 -15.12 -4.08 13.19
N GLN A 223 -13.95 -4.46 12.67
CA GLN A 223 -12.65 -4.14 13.28
C GLN A 223 -12.19 -2.68 13.03
N GLY A 224 -12.96 -1.87 12.32
CA GLY A 224 -12.64 -0.47 12.03
C GLY A 224 -11.79 -0.27 10.79
N ALA A 225 -11.71 -1.26 9.90
CA ALA A 225 -11.02 -1.12 8.63
C ALA A 225 -11.67 -0.05 7.72
N HIS A 226 -10.86 0.62 6.91
CA HIS A 226 -11.31 1.78 6.12
C HIS A 226 -11.88 1.40 4.74
N HIS A 227 -11.17 0.57 3.97
CA HIS A 227 -11.50 0.32 2.57
C HIS A 227 -11.06 -1.08 2.15
N LEU A 228 -11.84 -1.69 1.24
CA LEU A 228 -11.48 -2.94 0.59
C LEU A 228 -11.82 -2.89 -0.91
N ASN A 229 -10.84 -3.19 -1.75
CA ASN A 229 -11.06 -3.62 -3.13
C ASN A 229 -11.18 -5.13 -3.17
N VAL A 230 -12.23 -5.63 -3.81
CA VAL A 230 -12.50 -7.07 -3.94
C VAL A 230 -12.41 -7.47 -5.41
N ASN A 231 -11.50 -8.38 -5.72
CA ASN A 231 -11.38 -9.08 -7.00
C ASN A 231 -11.72 -10.56 -6.79
N ILE A 232 -12.60 -11.13 -7.61
CA ILE A 232 -13.00 -12.54 -7.53
C ILE A 232 -12.69 -13.24 -8.86
N PHE A 233 -11.47 -13.76 -8.96
CA PHE A 233 -10.97 -14.50 -10.12
C PHE A 233 -9.64 -15.20 -9.76
N GLY A 234 -9.27 -16.23 -10.54
CA GLY A 234 -7.96 -16.88 -10.45
C GLY A 234 -6.87 -16.16 -11.25
N THR A 235 -5.61 -16.44 -10.91
CA THR A 235 -4.42 -15.91 -11.62
C THR A 235 -4.41 -16.34 -13.10
N GLU A 236 -4.94 -17.52 -13.38
CA GLU A 236 -5.05 -18.14 -14.70
C GLU A 236 -5.88 -17.28 -15.65
N LYS A 237 -6.93 -16.60 -15.14
CA LYS A 237 -7.76 -15.68 -15.93
C LYS A 237 -6.99 -14.43 -16.32
N LEU A 238 -6.12 -13.91 -15.45
CA LEU A 238 -5.26 -12.77 -15.77
C LEU A 238 -4.22 -13.14 -16.83
N ILE A 239 -3.61 -14.32 -16.71
CA ILE A 239 -2.65 -14.82 -17.70
C ILE A 239 -3.33 -15.00 -19.06
N ASP A 240 -4.51 -15.63 -19.10
CA ASP A 240 -5.24 -15.81 -20.36
C ASP A 240 -5.69 -14.47 -20.96
N ALA A 241 -6.12 -13.50 -20.14
CA ALA A 241 -6.46 -12.16 -20.61
C ALA A 241 -5.26 -11.34 -21.11
N MET A 242 -4.07 -11.60 -20.56
CA MET A 242 -2.82 -10.96 -20.99
C MET A 242 -2.33 -11.50 -22.34
N GLU A 243 -2.48 -12.80 -22.57
CA GLU A 243 -2.03 -13.48 -23.79
C GLU A 243 -3.08 -13.44 -24.92
N HIS A 244 -4.37 -13.36 -24.57
CA HIS A 244 -5.49 -13.36 -25.52
C HIS A 244 -6.46 -12.19 -25.30
N PRO A 245 -5.99 -10.92 -25.31
CA PRO A 245 -6.82 -9.75 -25.02
C PRO A 245 -7.97 -9.55 -26.03
N GLU A 246 -7.89 -10.16 -27.21
CA GLU A 246 -8.90 -10.11 -28.27
C GLU A 246 -10.19 -10.89 -27.95
N LYS A 247 -10.17 -11.80 -26.97
CA LYS A 247 -11.34 -12.59 -26.62
C LYS A 247 -12.49 -11.67 -26.17
N PRO A 248 -13.73 -11.86 -26.68
CA PRO A 248 -14.85 -10.97 -26.35
C PRO A 248 -15.14 -10.82 -24.85
N GLU A 249 -14.88 -11.86 -24.05
CA GLU A 249 -15.07 -11.83 -22.60
C GLU A 249 -14.10 -10.89 -21.86
N TYR A 250 -12.98 -10.49 -22.49
CA TYR A 250 -11.99 -9.59 -21.90
C TYR A 250 -12.15 -8.13 -22.32
N ALA A 251 -12.97 -7.83 -23.32
CA ALA A 251 -13.19 -6.47 -23.82
C ALA A 251 -13.63 -5.46 -22.73
N ASN A 252 -14.33 -5.95 -21.70
CA ASN A 252 -14.76 -5.19 -20.53
C ASN A 252 -14.32 -5.82 -19.20
N PHE A 253 -13.35 -6.75 -19.23
CA PHE A 253 -12.87 -7.38 -18.00
C PHE A 253 -12.13 -6.35 -17.15
N THR A 254 -12.79 -6.00 -16.05
CA THR A 254 -12.41 -4.89 -15.18
C THR A 254 -11.90 -5.44 -13.85
N ILE A 255 -10.77 -4.92 -13.41
CA ILE A 255 -10.11 -5.32 -12.16
C ILE A 255 -9.92 -4.11 -11.25
N ARG A 256 -9.88 -4.35 -9.93
CA ARG A 256 -9.47 -3.36 -8.93
C ARG A 256 -7.96 -3.41 -8.74
N VAL A 257 -7.28 -2.27 -8.73
CA VAL A 257 -5.80 -2.21 -8.66
C VAL A 257 -5.23 -1.47 -7.46
N SER A 258 -5.68 -0.26 -7.15
CA SER A 258 -5.08 0.57 -6.08
C SER A 258 -6.03 1.70 -5.67
N GLY A 259 -7.25 1.33 -5.27
CA GLY A 259 -8.33 2.27 -4.94
C GLY A 259 -9.29 2.60 -6.09
N TYR A 260 -8.97 2.16 -7.31
CA TYR A 260 -9.80 2.35 -8.50
C TYR A 260 -9.82 1.09 -9.38
N ALA A 261 -10.67 1.12 -10.41
CA ALA A 261 -10.83 0.04 -11.37
C ALA A 261 -10.27 0.41 -12.75
N VAL A 262 -9.76 -0.60 -13.46
CA VAL A 262 -9.26 -0.47 -14.84
C VAL A 262 -9.68 -1.68 -15.64
N LYS A 263 -9.81 -1.53 -16.96
CA LYS A 263 -9.82 -2.70 -17.84
C LYS A 263 -8.44 -3.33 -17.83
N PHE A 264 -8.38 -4.62 -17.60
CA PHE A 264 -7.08 -5.30 -17.50
C PHE A 264 -6.27 -5.21 -18.79
N ILE A 265 -6.96 -5.23 -19.94
CA ILE A 265 -6.34 -5.12 -21.27
C ILE A 265 -5.83 -3.71 -21.60
N ASP A 266 -6.23 -2.68 -20.86
CA ASP A 266 -5.76 -1.30 -21.05
C ASP A 266 -4.45 -1.03 -20.29
N LEU A 267 -4.03 -1.94 -19.42
CA LEU A 267 -2.76 -1.86 -18.70
C LEU A 267 -1.58 -2.19 -19.63
N THR A 268 -0.44 -1.57 -19.38
CA THR A 268 0.80 -1.99 -20.04
C THR A 268 1.20 -3.39 -19.59
N ARG A 269 1.97 -4.13 -20.40
CA ARG A 269 2.40 -5.48 -20.04
C ARG A 269 3.15 -5.54 -18.70
N GLU A 270 3.92 -4.51 -18.38
CA GLU A 270 4.58 -4.38 -17.07
C GLU A 270 3.58 -4.24 -15.92
N GLN A 271 2.54 -3.42 -16.09
CA GLN A 271 1.48 -3.27 -15.08
C GLN A 271 0.64 -4.54 -14.95
N GLN A 272 0.39 -5.26 -16.04
CA GLN A 272 -0.30 -6.55 -16.01
C GLN A 272 0.50 -7.59 -15.22
N LEU A 273 1.81 -7.68 -15.47
CA LEU A 273 2.72 -8.55 -14.71
C LEU A 273 2.75 -8.17 -13.22
N ASP A 274 2.73 -6.88 -12.89
CA ASP A 274 2.57 -6.42 -11.50
C ASP A 274 1.31 -6.99 -10.87
N VAL A 275 0.12 -6.85 -11.48
CA VAL A 275 -1.10 -7.39 -10.86
C VAL A 275 -1.13 -8.93 -10.82
N ILE A 276 -0.55 -9.61 -11.81
CA ILE A 276 -0.44 -11.09 -11.80
C ILE A 276 0.45 -11.58 -10.65
N SER A 277 1.50 -10.82 -10.31
CA SER A 277 2.45 -11.17 -9.24
C SER A 277 1.89 -10.98 -7.83
N ARG A 278 0.75 -10.28 -7.68
CA ARG A 278 0.09 -10.07 -6.39
C ARG A 278 -0.50 -11.36 -5.85
N THR A 279 -0.68 -11.40 -4.54
CA THR A 279 -1.33 -12.52 -3.86
C THR A 279 -2.73 -12.77 -4.41
N CYS A 280 -3.00 -14.03 -4.75
CA CYS A 280 -4.34 -14.55 -5.03
C CYS A 280 -4.68 -15.60 -3.97
N HIS A 281 -5.60 -15.26 -3.08
CA HIS A 281 -5.96 -16.13 -1.96
C HIS A 281 -6.71 -17.37 -2.46
N LYS A 282 -6.14 -18.54 -2.14
CA LYS A 282 -6.71 -19.86 -2.45
C LYS A 282 -7.45 -20.48 -1.25
N ASN A 283 -7.31 -19.87 -0.09
CA ASN A 283 -7.97 -20.23 1.16
C ASN A 283 -8.38 -18.96 1.93
N MET A 284 -9.39 -19.11 2.79
CA MET A 284 -9.78 -18.08 3.76
C MET A 284 -8.72 -17.92 4.83
#